data_AF-A0A2A5SGV1-F1
#
_entry.id   AF-A0A2A5SGV1-F1
#
_cell.length_a   1.000
_cell.length_b   1.000
_cell.length_c   1.000
_cell.angle_alpha   90.00
_cell.angle_beta   90.00
_cell.angle_gamma   90.00
#
_symmetry.space_group_name_H-M   'P 1'
#
loop_
_entity.id
_entity.type
_entity.pdbx_description
1 polymer ?
#
loop_
_entity_poly.entity_id
_entity_poly.type
_entity_poly.pdbx_seq_one_letter_code
_entity_poly.pdbx_strand_id
1 'polypeptide(L)'
;MTEIKNIIFDWDNTLFPFKEKYWELAHRQLFSEQLGPFTDQELNRFMEKYHEFDELLWPQVHQRKMTIEELREERLSLTIEYFDLKVDENYLTGFFKKFLNRLFELIEPDEQLIQNLKNLSKTTNLPY
;
A
#
# COMPACT_ATOMS: atom_id res chain seq x y z
N MET A 1 -28.18 -7.11 27.15
CA MET A 1 -27.03 -6.78 26.29
C MET A 1 -26.53 -8.07 25.67
N THR A 2 -26.19 -8.06 24.39
CA THR A 2 -25.67 -9.22 23.68
C THR A 2 -24.19 -9.41 24.01
N GLU A 3 -23.80 -10.63 24.37
CA GLU A 3 -22.40 -10.99 24.66
C GLU A 3 -21.60 -11.07 23.35
N ILE A 4 -20.55 -10.26 23.22
CA ILE A 4 -19.63 -10.29 22.07
C ILE A 4 -18.60 -11.40 22.31
N LYS A 5 -18.59 -12.42 21.45
CA LYS A 5 -17.69 -13.57 21.56
C LYS A 5 -16.49 -13.50 20.62
N ASN A 6 -16.63 -12.77 19.51
CA ASN A 6 -15.60 -12.66 18.48
C ASN A 6 -15.50 -11.21 18.04
N ILE A 7 -14.26 -10.75 17.85
CA ILE A 7 -13.96 -9.44 17.26
C ILE A 7 -13.06 -9.72 16.07
N ILE A 8 -13.49 -9.26 14.89
CA ILE A 8 -12.74 -9.39 13.64
C ILE A 8 -12.27 -7.99 13.28
N PHE A 9 -10.97 -7.83 13.13
CA PHE A 9 -10.35 -6.61 12.68
C PHE A 9 -9.97 -6.74 11.21
N ASP A 10 -10.32 -5.73 10.43
CA ASP A 10 -9.59 -5.47 9.20
C ASP A 10 -8.19 -4.95 9.54
N TRP A 11 -7.24 -5.13 8.63
CA TRP A 11 -5.86 -4.70 8.83
C TRP A 11 -5.65 -3.30 8.26
N ASP A 12 -5.78 -3.17 6.94
CA ASP A 12 -5.40 -1.98 6.19
C ASP A 12 -6.32 -0.78 6.46
N ASN A 13 -5.74 0.29 6.98
CA ASN A 13 -6.40 1.52 7.42
C ASN A 13 -7.38 1.34 8.59
N THR A 14 -7.38 0.17 9.24
CA THR A 14 -8.12 -0.10 10.49
C THR A 14 -7.16 -0.26 11.66
N LEU A 15 -6.26 -1.25 11.61
CA LEU A 15 -5.19 -1.45 12.59
C LEU A 15 -3.85 -0.90 12.11
N PHE A 16 -3.64 -0.89 10.80
CA PHE A 16 -2.39 -0.55 10.19
C PHE A 16 -2.60 0.63 9.23
N PRO A 17 -1.97 1.81 9.42
CA PRO A 17 -2.17 2.98 8.56
C PRO A 17 -1.49 2.78 7.20
N PHE A 18 -2.05 1.87 6.40
CA PHE A 18 -1.42 1.38 5.18
C PHE A 18 -1.38 2.45 4.11
N LYS A 19 -2.53 2.95 3.63
CA LYS A 19 -2.59 3.91 2.52
C LYS A 19 -2.02 5.26 2.92
N GLU A 20 -2.46 5.78 4.07
CA GLU A 20 -2.17 7.15 4.52
C GLU A 20 -0.72 7.36 4.97
N LYS A 21 0.00 6.28 5.33
CA LYS A 21 1.38 6.37 5.82
C LYS A 21 2.32 5.49 5.00
N TYR A 22 2.21 4.17 5.15
CA TYR A 22 3.30 3.28 4.73
C TYR A 22 3.36 3.03 3.22
N TRP A 23 2.20 2.86 2.58
CA TRP A 23 2.09 2.67 1.14
C TRP A 23 2.59 3.90 0.38
N GLU A 24 2.12 5.09 0.76
CA GLU A 24 2.49 6.35 0.12
C GLU A 24 3.99 6.63 0.29
N LEU A 25 4.49 6.48 1.52
CA LEU A 25 5.90 6.71 1.83
C LEU A 25 6.83 5.76 1.09
N ALA A 26 6.52 4.46 1.06
CA ALA A 26 7.36 3.47 0.39
C ALA A 26 7.43 3.70 -1.12
N HIS A 27 6.31 4.02 -1.77
CA HIS A 27 6.30 4.35 -3.20
C HIS A 27 7.10 5.61 -3.48
N ARG A 28 6.88 6.68 -2.72
CA ARG A 28 7.59 7.96 -2.89
C ARG A 28 9.09 7.80 -2.82
N GLN A 29 9.58 7.07 -1.82
CA GLN A 29 11.01 6.83 -1.68
C GLN A 29 11.56 6.00 -2.85
N LEU A 30 10.88 4.91 -3.25
CA LEU A 30 11.34 4.08 -4.37
C LEU A 30 11.34 4.83 -5.71
N PHE A 31 10.33 5.64 -5.97
CA PHE A 31 10.29 6.43 -7.20
C PHE A 31 11.40 7.48 -7.24
N SER A 32 11.60 8.22 -6.14
CA SER A 32 12.70 9.18 -6.02
C SER A 32 14.08 8.54 -6.13
N GLU A 33 14.24 7.29 -5.69
CA GLU A 33 15.53 6.58 -5.73
C GLU A 33 15.80 5.93 -7.10
N GLN A 34 14.78 5.44 -7.79
CA GLN A 34 14.95 4.53 -8.95
C GLN A 34 14.55 5.11 -10.29
N LEU A 35 13.63 6.08 -10.35
CA LEU A 35 13.13 6.64 -11.62
C LEU A 35 13.79 7.98 -11.96
N GLY A 36 14.31 8.69 -10.97
CA GLY A 36 15.09 9.89 -11.19
C GLY A 36 14.99 10.85 -10.00
N PRO A 37 15.86 11.86 -9.96
CA PRO A 37 15.74 12.92 -8.98
C PRO A 37 14.49 13.74 -9.30
N PHE A 38 13.37 13.38 -8.68
CA PHE A 38 12.19 14.21 -8.69
C PHE A 38 12.37 15.36 -7.71
N THR A 39 11.96 16.56 -8.12
CA THR A 39 11.56 17.59 -7.15
C THR A 39 10.30 17.12 -6.40
N ASP A 40 10.03 17.69 -5.23
CA ASP A 40 8.81 17.38 -4.47
C ASP A 40 7.54 17.58 -5.31
N GLN A 41 7.52 18.61 -6.17
CA GLN A 41 6.39 18.89 -7.05
C GLN A 41 6.23 17.81 -8.13
N GLU A 42 7.32 17.34 -8.73
CA GLU A 42 7.27 16.27 -9.73
C GLU A 42 6.84 14.95 -9.10
N LEU A 43 7.36 14.63 -7.90
CA LEU A 43 6.97 13.42 -7.18
C LEU A 43 5.50 13.47 -6.75
N ASN A 44 5.00 14.63 -6.33
CA ASN A 44 3.57 14.82 -6.04
C ASN A 44 2.70 14.53 -7.27
N ARG A 45 3.05 15.12 -8.42
CA ARG A 45 2.33 14.87 -9.68
C ARG A 45 2.42 13.41 -10.11
N PHE A 46 3.55 12.76 -9.89
CA PHE A 46 3.74 11.34 -10.17
C PHE A 46 2.80 10.49 -9.32
N MET A 47 2.76 10.73 -8.00
CA MET A 47 1.89 10.01 -7.08
C MET A 47 0.40 10.30 -7.35
N GLU A 48 0.03 11.53 -7.69
CA GLU A 48 -1.34 11.87 -8.09
C GLU A 48 -1.80 11.00 -9.27
N LYS A 49 -0.98 10.86 -10.32
CA LYS A 49 -1.31 10.00 -11.45
C LYS A 49 -1.30 8.52 -11.10
N TYR A 50 -0.38 8.09 -10.25
CA TYR A 50 -0.35 6.72 -9.75
C TYR A 50 -1.65 6.35 -9.02
N HIS A 51 -2.20 7.28 -8.22
CA HIS A 51 -3.51 7.13 -7.56
C HIS A 51 -4.68 7.14 -8.54
N GLU A 52 -4.69 8.07 -9.50
CA GLU A 52 -5.75 8.10 -10.53
C GLU A 52 -5.84 6.77 -11.28
N PHE A 53 -4.70 6.18 -11.65
CA PHE A 53 -4.68 4.88 -12.30
C PHE A 53 -5.06 3.73 -11.36
N ASP A 54 -4.71 3.80 -10.07
CA ASP A 54 -5.22 2.83 -9.07
C ASP A 54 -6.74 2.80 -9.04
N GLU A 55 -7.36 3.98 -8.89
CA GLU A 55 -8.82 4.14 -8.84
C GLU A 55 -9.50 3.70 -10.13
N LEU A 56 -8.88 3.94 -11.28
CA LEU A 56 -9.37 3.49 -12.58
C LEU A 56 -9.38 1.96 -12.72
N LEU A 57 -8.38 1.28 -12.17
CA LEU A 57 -8.18 -0.16 -12.35
C LEU A 57 -8.94 -1.01 -11.33
N TRP A 58 -9.12 -0.53 -10.10
CA TRP A 58 -9.81 -1.28 -9.04
C TRP A 58 -11.20 -1.84 -9.43
N PRO A 59 -12.06 -1.12 -10.15
CA PRO A 59 -13.34 -1.68 -10.62
C PRO A 59 -13.19 -2.97 -11.44
N GLN A 60 -12.09 -3.13 -12.17
CA GLN A 60 -11.82 -4.32 -12.98
C GLN A 60 -11.49 -5.54 -12.10
N VAL A 61 -10.76 -5.32 -11.01
CA VAL A 61 -10.48 -6.35 -10.00
C VAL A 61 -11.76 -6.81 -9.31
N HIS A 62 -12.63 -5.87 -8.91
CA HIS A 62 -13.94 -6.20 -8.32
C HIS A 62 -14.82 -7.01 -9.27
N GLN A 63 -14.71 -6.75 -10.59
CA GLN A 63 -15.44 -7.47 -11.63
C GLN A 63 -14.75 -8.77 -12.06
N ARG A 64 -13.62 -9.15 -11.45
CA ARG A 64 -12.81 -10.33 -11.80
C ARG A 64 -12.32 -10.33 -13.26
N LYS A 65 -12.18 -9.15 -13.85
CA LYS A 65 -11.61 -8.94 -15.19
C LYS A 65 -10.09 -8.79 -15.16
N MET A 66 -9.54 -8.54 -13.97
CA MET A 66 -8.14 -8.30 -13.69
C MET A 66 -7.83 -8.89 -12.31
N THR A 67 -6.66 -9.45 -12.15
CA THR A 67 -6.11 -9.90 -10.87
C THR A 67 -5.45 -8.74 -10.12
N ILE A 68 -5.22 -8.90 -8.82
CA ILE A 68 -4.51 -7.89 -8.03
C ILE A 68 -3.05 -7.73 -8.52
N GLU A 69 -2.44 -8.81 -9.02
CA GLU A 69 -1.09 -8.78 -9.59
C GLU A 69 -1.05 -7.94 -10.87
N GLU A 70 -1.95 -8.21 -11.82
CA GLU A 70 -2.09 -7.41 -13.04
C GLU A 70 -2.39 -5.93 -12.73
N LEU A 71 -3.24 -5.63 -11.73
CA LEU A 71 -3.50 -4.24 -11.32
C LEU A 71 -2.21 -3.52 -10.89
N ARG A 72 -1.34 -4.19 -10.12
CA ARG A 72 -0.11 -3.58 -9.59
C ARG A 72 0.87 -3.23 -10.71
N GLU A 73 1.04 -4.14 -11.66
CA GLU A 73 1.92 -3.95 -12.81
C GLU A 73 1.35 -2.90 -13.77
N GLU A 74 0.05 -3.01 -14.10
CA GLU A 74 -0.62 -2.10 -15.03
C GLU A 74 -0.65 -0.66 -14.49
N ARG A 75 -0.94 -0.46 -13.20
CA ARG A 75 -0.92 0.87 -12.56
C ARG A 75 0.45 1.54 -12.71
N LEU A 76 1.53 0.77 -12.50
CA LEU A 76 2.88 1.28 -12.65
C LEU A 76 3.23 1.56 -14.12
N SER A 77 2.87 0.64 -15.02
CA SER A 77 3.07 0.77 -16.46
C SER A 77 2.41 2.04 -17.00
N LEU A 78 1.12 2.25 -16.73
CA LEU A 78 0.37 3.44 -17.14
C LEU A 78 0.97 4.74 -16.61
N THR A 79 1.44 4.73 -15.35
CA THR A 79 2.08 5.91 -14.76
C THR A 79 3.40 6.24 -15.47
N ILE A 80 4.23 5.23 -15.72
CA ILE A 80 5.51 5.39 -16.40
C ILE A 80 5.32 5.88 -17.84
N GLU A 81 4.37 5.30 -18.57
CA GLU A 81 4.00 5.73 -19.92
C GLU A 81 3.51 7.19 -19.94
N TYR A 82 2.67 7.58 -18.98
CA TYR A 82 2.14 8.95 -18.87
C TYR A 82 3.25 10.01 -18.75
N PHE A 83 4.36 9.68 -18.07
CA PHE A 83 5.51 10.57 -17.90
C PHE A 83 6.62 10.36 -18.94
N ASP A 84 6.40 9.54 -19.98
CA ASP A 84 7.40 9.18 -21.00
C ASP A 84 8.73 8.67 -20.39
N LEU A 85 8.62 7.94 -19.26
CA LEU A 85 9.76 7.35 -18.59
C LEU A 85 10.14 6.02 -19.26
N LYS A 86 11.43 5.80 -19.43
CA LYS A 86 11.97 4.56 -20.00
C LYS A 86 12.45 3.65 -18.88
N VAL A 87 11.70 2.58 -18.64
CA VAL A 87 12.09 1.48 -17.77
C VAL A 87 12.14 0.17 -18.55
N ASP A 88 12.90 -0.80 -18.06
CA ASP A 88 12.85 -2.15 -18.60
C ASP A 88 11.68 -2.95 -18.00
N GLU A 89 11.33 -4.06 -18.65
CA GLU A 89 10.25 -4.95 -18.21
C GLU A 89 10.54 -5.60 -16.84
N ASN A 90 11.81 -5.82 -16.52
CA ASN A 90 12.22 -6.36 -15.21
C ASN A 90 11.96 -5.38 -14.07
N TYR A 91 11.97 -4.08 -14.36
CA TYR A 91 11.61 -3.03 -13.42
C TYR A 91 10.12 -3.17 -13.04
N LEU A 92 9.24 -3.28 -14.04
CA LEU A 92 7.79 -3.37 -13.81
C LEU A 92 7.42 -4.60 -12.97
N THR A 93 7.83 -5.78 -13.42
CA THR A 93 7.58 -7.06 -12.76
C THR A 93 8.26 -7.18 -11.39
N GLY A 94 9.45 -6.58 -11.25
CA GLY A 94 10.22 -6.59 -10.00
C GLY A 94 9.82 -5.53 -8.98
N PHE A 95 9.06 -4.50 -9.38
CA PHE A 95 8.79 -3.33 -8.55
C PHE A 95 8.05 -3.69 -7.27
N PHE A 96 7.02 -4.53 -7.36
CA PHE A 96 6.19 -4.85 -6.19
C PHE A 96 6.99 -5.53 -5.07
N LYS A 97 7.97 -6.37 -5.41
CA LYS A 97 8.87 -6.99 -4.42
C LYS A 97 9.73 -5.94 -3.72
N LYS A 98 10.26 -4.97 -4.47
CA LYS A 98 11.04 -3.85 -3.90
C LYS A 98 10.16 -2.99 -3.00
N PHE A 99 8.93 -2.71 -3.44
CA PHE A 99 7.91 -2.03 -2.63
C PHE A 99 7.65 -2.74 -1.31
N LEU A 100 7.42 -4.05 -1.32
CA LEU A 100 7.17 -4.80 -0.08
C LEU A 100 8.38 -4.75 0.87
N ASN A 101 9.60 -4.91 0.35
CA ASN A 101 10.80 -4.80 1.18
C ASN A 101 10.91 -3.41 1.82
N ARG A 102 10.71 -2.34 1.03
CA ARG A 102 10.73 -0.98 1.57
C ARG A 102 9.61 -0.73 2.57
N LEU A 103 8.41 -1.25 2.31
CA LEU A 103 7.30 -1.18 3.23
C LEU A 103 7.68 -1.78 4.59
N PHE A 104 8.24 -3.00 4.61
CA PHE A 104 8.65 -3.66 5.85
C PHE A 104 9.76 -2.91 6.59
N GLU A 105 10.70 -2.29 5.88
CA GLU A 105 11.74 -1.45 6.49
C GLU A 105 11.17 -0.21 7.19
N LEU A 106 10.04 0.31 6.70
CA LEU A 106 9.40 1.52 7.23
C LEU A 106 8.44 1.24 8.40
N ILE A 107 7.94 0.02 8.55
CA ILE A 107 6.95 -0.29 9.60
C ILE A 107 7.59 -0.13 10.98
N GLU A 108 6.90 0.64 11.82
CA GLU A 108 7.29 0.89 13.20
C GLU A 108 6.20 0.33 14.13
N PRO A 109 6.57 -0.21 15.30
CA PRO A 109 5.58 -0.63 16.29
C PRO A 109 4.72 0.54 16.77
N ASP A 110 3.40 0.37 16.74
CA ASP A 110 2.47 1.26 17.45
C ASP A 110 2.20 0.68 18.84
N GLU A 111 3.00 1.12 19.81
CA GLU A 111 2.90 0.64 21.19
C GLU A 111 1.52 0.90 21.83
N GLN A 112 0.85 2.00 21.44
CA GLN A 112 -0.46 2.32 21.96
C GLN A 112 -1.51 1.35 21.42
N LEU A 113 -1.48 1.08 20.12
CA LEU A 113 -2.34 0.08 19.50
C LEU A 113 -2.08 -1.32 20.08
N ILE A 114 -0.81 -1.72 20.17
CA ILE A 114 -0.41 -3.00 20.76
C ILE A 114 -0.96 -3.12 22.20
N GLN A 115 -0.86 -2.05 22.99
CA GLN A 115 -1.38 -2.05 24.35
C GLN A 115 -2.92 -2.12 24.39
N ASN A 116 -3.60 -1.44 23.47
CA ASN A 116 -5.06 -1.51 23.33
C ASN A 116 -5.52 -2.94 23.01
N LEU A 117 -4.85 -3.62 22.07
CA LEU A 117 -5.13 -5.00 21.71
C LEU A 117 -4.84 -5.97 22.89
N LYS A 118 -3.75 -5.74 23.64
CA LYS A 118 -3.45 -6.46 24.91
C LYS A 118 -4.52 -6.30 25.97
N ASN A 119 -5.13 -5.11 26.07
CA ASN A 119 -6.18 -4.86 27.04
C ASN A 119 -7.50 -5.50 26.60
N LEU A 120 -7.80 -5.45 25.31
CA LEU A 120 -9.01 -6.03 24.75
C LEU A 120 -9.05 -7.55 24.92
N SER A 121 -7.97 -8.27 24.63
CA SER A 121 -7.96 -9.73 24.77
C SER A 121 -8.20 -10.20 26.21
N LYS A 122 -7.74 -9.43 27.20
CA LYS A 122 -7.96 -9.71 28.63
C LYS A 122 -9.42 -9.57 29.04
N THR A 123 -10.16 -8.63 28.45
CA THR A 123 -11.57 -8.38 28.81
C THR A 123 -12.53 -9.29 28.08
N THR A 124 -12.13 -9.87 26.95
CA THR A 124 -12.97 -10.73 26.10
C THR A 124 -12.63 -12.21 26.17
N ASN A 125 -11.72 -12.64 27.05
CA ASN A 125 -11.26 -14.03 27.19
C ASN A 125 -10.75 -14.65 25.87
N LEU A 126 -10.22 -13.83 24.97
CA LEU A 126 -9.69 -14.26 23.67
C LEU A 126 -8.25 -14.78 23.86
N PRO A 127 -7.91 -15.99 23.36
CA PRO A 127 -6.56 -16.50 23.46
C PRO A 127 -5.58 -15.63 22.67
N TYR A 128 -4.44 -15.34 23.28
CA TYR A 128 -3.29 -14.68 22.67
C TYR A 128 -2.49 -15.65 21.79
#